data_AF-A0A929K7P2-F1
#
_entry.id   AF-A0A929K7P2-F1
#
_cell.length_a   1.000
_cell.length_b   1.000
_cell.length_c   1.000
_cell.angle_alpha   90.00
_cell.angle_beta   90.00
_cell.angle_gamma   90.00
#
_symmetry.space_group_name_H-M   'P 1'
#
loop_
_entity.id
_entity.type
_entity.pdbx_description
1 polymer ?
#
loop_
_entity_poly.entity_id
_entity_poly.type
_entity_poly.pdbx_seq_one_letter_code
_entity_poly.pdbx_strand_id
1 'polypeptide(L)'
;MNQNFKVVILCGGLGTRMKEETEYRPKPMVNIAQKPILWHIMKIYSHYGFNEFILCLGYKGEMIKEYFYNYEILNNDFTIELGKRKVEFYNTHEEVGWRVTLVDTGSHALKGARLKKVEKYIDSDT
;
A
#
# COMPACT_ATOMS: atom_id res chain seq x y z
N MET A 1 2.92 18.20 -20.64
CA MET A 1 2.68 16.76 -20.40
C MET A 1 2.65 16.56 -18.89
N ASN A 2 1.51 16.21 -18.31
CA ASN A 2 1.48 15.78 -16.91
C ASN A 2 2.06 14.37 -16.86
N GLN A 3 3.36 14.27 -16.63
CA GLN A 3 4.01 12.99 -16.38
C GLN A 3 3.55 12.51 -15.00
N ASN A 4 2.75 11.45 -14.98
CA ASN A 4 2.27 10.85 -13.74
C ASN A 4 3.28 9.78 -13.30
N PHE A 5 4.24 10.18 -12.46
CA PHE A 5 5.33 9.31 -12.05
C PHE A 5 4.85 8.24 -11.06
N LYS A 6 5.20 6.98 -11.34
CA LYS A 6 4.87 5.83 -10.48
C LYS A 6 6.03 5.51 -9.54
N VAL A 7 5.72 5.28 -8.28
CA VAL A 7 6.66 4.91 -7.23
C VAL A 7 6.53 3.42 -6.92
N VAL A 8 7.56 2.65 -7.22
CA VAL A 8 7.61 1.22 -6.88
C VAL A 8 8.25 1.03 -5.50
N ILE A 9 7.50 0.45 -4.56
CA ILE A 9 7.98 0.17 -3.20
C ILE A 9 8.11 -1.34 -3.00
N LEU A 10 9.33 -1.78 -2.68
CA LEU A 10 9.64 -3.19 -2.41
C LEU A 10 9.36 -3.53 -0.94
N CYS A 11 8.14 -3.94 -0.63
CA CYS A 11 7.68 -4.18 0.75
C CYS A 11 7.43 -5.65 1.12
N GLY A 12 7.73 -6.61 0.24
CA GLY A 12 7.42 -8.03 0.44
C GLY A 12 8.52 -8.91 1.06
N GLY A 13 9.56 -8.31 1.67
CA GLY A 13 10.69 -9.04 2.26
C GLY A 13 10.35 -9.70 3.61
N LEU A 14 11.05 -10.80 3.95
CA LEU A 14 10.82 -11.60 5.16
C LEU A 14 11.15 -10.91 6.48
N GLY A 15 11.90 -9.80 6.48
CA GLY A 15 12.15 -9.03 7.72
C GLY A 15 13.02 -9.72 8.77
N THR A 16 13.86 -10.70 8.38
CA THR A 16 14.60 -11.63 9.27
C THR A 16 15.54 -11.03 10.32
N ARG A 17 15.75 -9.71 10.32
CA ARG A 17 16.62 -8.98 11.26
C ARG A 17 15.90 -8.44 12.51
N MET A 18 14.55 -8.43 12.56
CA MET A 18 13.77 -7.96 13.72
C MET A 18 12.74 -9.01 14.13
N LYS A 19 13.19 -10.14 14.69
CA LYS A 19 12.35 -11.33 14.92
C LYS A 19 11.18 -11.11 15.89
N GLU A 20 11.32 -10.28 16.91
CA GLU A 20 10.30 -10.17 17.98
C GLU A 20 9.00 -9.46 17.53
N GLU A 21 9.07 -8.39 16.73
CA GLU A 21 7.88 -7.68 16.23
C GLU A 21 7.36 -8.22 14.88
N THR A 22 8.25 -8.80 14.06
CA THR A 22 7.88 -9.30 12.73
C THR A 22 7.25 -10.69 12.71
N GLU A 23 7.25 -11.39 13.85
CA GLU A 23 6.50 -12.65 13.99
C GLU A 23 4.99 -12.45 13.81
N TYR A 24 4.45 -11.27 14.16
CA TYR A 24 3.02 -10.98 14.08
C TYR A 24 2.63 -10.14 12.86
N ARG A 25 3.45 -9.16 12.45
CA ARG A 25 3.15 -8.28 11.30
C ARG A 25 4.39 -8.02 10.41
N PRO A 26 4.25 -7.86 9.08
CA PRO A 26 5.38 -7.53 8.23
C PRO A 26 5.92 -6.14 8.59
N LYS A 27 7.23 -5.93 8.50
CA LYS A 27 7.89 -4.67 8.87
C LYS A 27 7.23 -3.40 8.30
N PRO A 28 6.77 -3.35 7.02
CA PRO A 28 6.06 -2.19 6.48
C PRO A 28 4.79 -1.80 7.25
N MET A 29 4.19 -2.75 7.98
CA MET A 29 2.96 -2.58 8.77
C MET A 29 3.21 -2.37 10.27
N VAL A 30 4.48 -2.25 10.69
CA VAL A 30 4.79 -1.75 12.03
C VAL A 30 4.35 -0.30 12.12
N ASN A 31 3.66 0.06 13.20
CA ASN A 31 3.12 1.40 13.37
C ASN A 31 4.17 2.36 13.92
N ILE A 32 4.21 3.56 13.37
CA ILE A 32 4.82 4.75 13.98
C ILE A 32 3.66 5.69 14.29
N ALA A 33 3.45 5.98 15.58
CA ALA A 33 2.20 6.52 16.08
C ALA A 33 1.00 5.65 15.61
N GLN A 34 -0.01 6.24 14.97
CA GLN A 34 -1.25 5.55 14.57
C GLN A 34 -1.23 4.98 13.14
N LYS A 35 -0.12 5.11 12.40
CA LYS A 35 -0.03 4.74 10.98
C LYS A 35 1.17 3.83 10.70
N PRO A 36 1.07 2.90 9.73
CA PRO A 36 2.15 1.98 9.40
C PRO A 36 3.34 2.72 8.74
N ILE A 37 4.55 2.19 8.90
CA ILE A 37 5.78 2.72 8.25
C ILE A 37 5.57 2.92 6.75
N LEU A 38 4.91 1.98 6.08
CA LEU A 38 4.62 2.06 4.64
C LEU A 38 3.83 3.32 4.28
N TRP A 39 2.83 3.66 5.09
CA TRP A 39 2.02 4.87 4.91
C TRP A 39 2.89 6.12 5.06
N HIS A 40 3.79 6.18 6.05
CA HIS A 40 4.70 7.31 6.24
C HIS A 40 5.63 7.49 5.04
N ILE A 41 6.18 6.41 4.50
CA ILE A 41 7.01 6.45 3.29
C ILE A 41 6.20 7.02 2.11
N MET A 42 4.98 6.53 1.92
CA MET A 42 4.09 7.03 0.85
C MET A 42 3.72 8.50 1.05
N LYS A 43 3.50 8.97 2.28
CA LYS A 43 3.29 10.40 2.58
C LYS A 43 4.46 11.27 2.17
N ILE A 44 5.69 10.82 2.39
CA ILE A 44 6.89 11.56 1.96
C ILE A 44 6.89 11.74 0.44
N TYR A 45 6.61 10.68 -0.32
CA TYR A 45 6.51 10.77 -1.79
C TYR A 45 5.34 11.65 -2.25
N SER A 46 4.17 11.48 -1.63
CA SER A 46 2.97 12.26 -1.94
C SER A 46 3.16 13.76 -1.69
N HIS A 47 3.91 14.14 -0.65
CA HIS A 47 4.28 15.53 -0.39
C HIS A 47 5.00 16.18 -1.59
N TYR A 48 5.77 15.39 -2.37
CA TYR A 48 6.43 15.85 -3.59
C TYR A 48 5.62 15.60 -4.87
N GLY A 49 4.33 15.29 -4.75
CA GLY A 49 3.42 15.11 -5.89
C GLY A 49 3.38 13.70 -6.48
N PHE A 50 4.07 12.73 -5.88
CA PHE A 50 4.04 11.33 -6.33
C PHE A 50 2.92 10.56 -5.63
N ASN A 51 1.79 10.39 -6.31
CA ASN A 51 0.58 9.78 -5.73
C ASN A 51 0.24 8.40 -6.33
N GLU A 52 1.00 7.91 -7.31
CA GLU A 52 0.82 6.57 -7.87
C GLU A 52 1.86 5.60 -7.31
N PHE A 53 1.39 4.61 -6.55
CA PHE A 53 2.23 3.65 -5.85
C PHE A 53 2.01 2.23 -6.37
N ILE A 54 3.09 1.50 -6.61
CA ILE A 54 3.08 0.07 -6.88
C ILE A 54 3.80 -0.63 -5.74
N LEU A 55 3.06 -1.44 -4.99
CA LEU A 55 3.56 -2.15 -3.82
C LEU A 55 3.87 -3.60 -4.18
N CYS A 56 5.15 -3.98 -4.12
CA CYS A 56 5.60 -5.34 -4.37
C CYS A 56 5.49 -6.17 -3.09
N LEU A 57 4.38 -6.88 -2.96
CA LEU A 57 4.02 -7.70 -1.80
C LEU A 57 4.75 -9.05 -1.81
N GLY A 58 4.81 -9.68 -0.65
CA GLY A 58 5.46 -10.97 -0.43
C GLY A 58 5.05 -11.55 0.91
N TYR A 59 6.00 -11.78 1.82
CA TYR A 59 5.68 -12.30 3.14
C TYR A 59 4.62 -11.42 3.82
N LYS A 60 3.52 -12.06 4.24
CA LYS A 60 2.40 -11.42 4.90
C LYS A 60 1.76 -10.24 4.13
N GLY A 61 1.73 -10.32 2.81
CA GLY A 61 1.19 -9.28 1.93
C GLY A 61 -0.31 -9.03 2.10
N GLU A 62 -1.06 -10.01 2.60
CA GLU A 62 -2.49 -9.93 2.92
C GLU A 62 -2.81 -8.79 3.89
N MET A 63 -2.01 -8.58 4.94
CA MET A 63 -2.23 -7.46 5.86
C MET A 63 -2.10 -6.09 5.19
N ILE A 64 -1.19 -5.97 4.20
CA ILE A 64 -1.06 -4.72 3.42
C ILE A 64 -2.30 -4.56 2.53
N LYS A 65 -2.79 -5.64 1.92
CA LYS A 65 -4.02 -5.61 1.12
C LYS A 65 -5.23 -5.21 1.96
N GLU A 66 -5.41 -5.82 3.12
CA GLU A 66 -6.51 -5.52 4.04
C GLU A 66 -6.48 -4.07 4.52
N TYR A 67 -5.29 -3.54 4.82
CA TYR A 67 -5.13 -2.14 5.22
C TYR A 67 -5.63 -1.17 4.15
N PHE A 68 -5.19 -1.34 2.90
CA PHE A 68 -5.60 -0.45 1.82
C PHE A 68 -7.03 -0.72 1.32
N TYR A 69 -7.48 -1.97 1.35
CA TYR A 69 -8.86 -2.34 0.98
C TYR A 69 -9.88 -1.72 1.94
N ASN A 70 -9.57 -1.67 3.23
CA ASN A 70 -10.43 -1.08 4.27
C ASN A 70 -10.08 0.38 4.58
N TYR A 71 -9.21 1.04 3.80
CA TYR A 71 -8.67 2.34 4.18
C TYR A 71 -9.77 3.38 4.37
N GLU A 72 -10.71 3.48 3.44
CA GLU A 72 -11.83 4.43 3.53
C GLU A 72 -12.72 4.15 4.75
N ILE A 73 -12.97 2.88 5.08
CA ILE A 73 -13.79 2.46 6.23
C ILE A 73 -13.11 2.81 7.55
N LEU A 74 -11.79 2.66 7.62
CA LEU A 74 -11.02 2.88 8.85
C LEU A 74 -10.69 4.35 9.11
N ASN A 75 -10.77 5.21 8.09
CA ASN A 75 -10.36 6.62 8.19
C ASN A 75 -11.50 7.61 8.01
N ASN A 76 -12.71 7.14 7.73
CA ASN A 76 -13.89 7.98 7.59
C ASN A 76 -15.05 7.46 8.44
N ASP A 77 -15.87 8.39 8.92
CA ASP A 77 -17.21 8.12 9.42
C ASP A 77 -18.11 7.74 8.24
N PHE A 78 -18.91 6.68 8.41
CA PHE A 78 -19.78 6.19 7.35
C PHE A 78 -21.09 5.59 7.86
N THR A 79 -22.08 5.59 6.98
CA THR A 79 -23.31 4.81 7.13
C THR A 79 -23.32 3.68 6.09
N ILE A 80 -23.67 2.48 6.55
CA ILE A 80 -23.93 1.32 5.70
C ILE A 80 -25.31 0.75 6.04
N GLU A 81 -26.12 0.50 5.01
CA GLU A 81 -27.37 -0.24 5.15
C GLU A 81 -27.14 -1.69 4.72
N LEU A 82 -27.29 -2.63 5.66
CA LEU A 82 -27.07 -4.05 5.39
C LEU A 82 -28.04 -4.55 4.31
N GLY A 83 -27.51 -5.24 3.30
CA GLY A 83 -28.27 -5.67 2.12
C GLY A 83 -28.18 -4.71 0.92
N LYS A 84 -27.70 -3.47 1.13
CA LYS A 84 -27.34 -2.55 0.04
C LYS A 84 -25.82 -2.55 -0.19
N ARG A 85 -25.40 -2.35 -1.44
CA ARG A 85 -23.97 -2.33 -1.83
C ARG A 85 -23.33 -0.93 -1.76
N LYS A 86 -24.00 0.02 -1.11
CA LYS A 86 -23.59 1.43 -1.06
C LYS A 86 -23.15 1.78 0.37
N VAL A 87 -22.02 2.46 0.48
CA VAL A 87 -21.53 3.07 1.72
C VAL A 87 -21.50 4.57 1.52
N GLU A 88 -21.98 5.32 2.50
CA GLU A 88 -21.98 6.79 2.48
C GLU A 88 -20.95 7.29 3.49
N PHE A 89 -19.94 8.02 3.01
CA PHE A 89 -18.85 8.58 3.81
C PHE A 89 -19.11 10.07 4.11
N TYR A 90 -18.79 10.53 5.32
CA TYR A 90 -19.12 11.89 5.77
C TYR A 90 -17.92 12.84 5.86
N ASN A 91 -16.72 12.31 6.02
CA ASN A 91 -15.48 13.06 6.07
C ASN A 91 -14.49 12.54 5.02
N THR A 92 -13.30 13.13 4.99
CA THR A 92 -12.22 12.76 4.08
C THR A 92 -10.90 12.75 4.83
N HIS A 93 -9.92 12.05 4.28
CA HIS A 93 -8.55 11.99 4.79
C HIS A 93 -7.58 12.71 3.83
N GLU A 94 -6.38 13.02 4.29
CA GLU A 94 -5.40 13.78 3.48
C GLU A 94 -4.86 13.00 2.28
N GLU A 95 -4.97 11.66 2.28
CA GLU A 95 -4.44 10.79 1.21
C GLU A 95 -5.35 10.68 -0.03
N VAL A 96 -6.33 11.57 -0.17
CA VAL A 96 -7.19 11.62 -1.36
C VAL A 96 -6.33 11.74 -2.62
N GLY A 97 -6.63 10.91 -3.62
CA GLY A 97 -5.92 10.88 -4.90
C GLY A 97 -4.76 9.90 -4.96
N TRP A 98 -4.44 9.20 -3.86
CA TRP A 98 -3.49 8.08 -3.92
C TRP A 98 -4.04 6.93 -4.77
N ARG A 99 -3.27 6.48 -5.76
CA ARG A 99 -3.53 5.28 -6.54
C ARG A 99 -2.55 4.19 -6.11
N VAL A 100 -3.05 3.14 -5.46
CA VAL A 100 -2.20 2.08 -4.90
C VAL A 100 -2.46 0.75 -5.60
N THR A 101 -1.46 0.26 -6.33
CA THR A 101 -1.47 -1.06 -6.99
C THR A 101 -0.75 -2.07 -6.11
N LEU A 102 -1.46 -3.12 -5.69
CA LEU A 102 -0.99 -4.14 -4.76
C LEU A 102 -0.65 -5.43 -5.53
N VAL A 103 0.62 -5.73 -5.72
CA VAL A 103 1.05 -6.88 -6.54
C VAL A 103 1.72 -7.93 -5.69
N ASP A 104 1.21 -9.17 -5.71
CA ASP A 104 1.94 -10.29 -5.15
C ASP A 104 3.14 -10.66 -6.03
N THR A 105 4.33 -10.40 -5.50
CA THR A 105 5.59 -10.71 -6.20
C THR A 105 6.26 -11.98 -5.65
N GLY A 106 5.70 -12.60 -4.62
CA GLY A 106 6.20 -13.79 -3.92
C GLY A 106 7.06 -13.46 -2.71
N SER A 107 6.99 -14.30 -1.67
CA SER A 107 7.73 -14.13 -0.40
C SER A 107 9.26 -14.24 -0.57
N HIS A 108 9.72 -15.13 -1.44
CA HIS A 108 11.14 -15.41 -1.68
C HIS A 108 11.73 -14.66 -2.88
N ALA A 109 10.96 -13.79 -3.54
CA ALA A 109 11.46 -13.06 -4.70
C ALA A 109 12.57 -12.06 -4.31
N LEU A 110 13.67 -12.09 -5.06
CA LEU A 110 14.74 -11.09 -4.97
C LEU A 110 14.30 -9.75 -5.58
N LYS A 111 14.98 -8.66 -5.22
CA LYS A 111 14.62 -7.28 -5.59
C LYS A 111 14.38 -7.10 -7.09
N GLY A 112 15.31 -7.56 -7.94
CA GLY A 112 15.17 -7.46 -9.40
C GLY A 112 14.01 -8.28 -9.97
N ALA A 113 13.79 -9.49 -9.45
CA ALA A 113 12.67 -10.34 -9.86
C ALA A 113 11.31 -9.70 -9.51
N ARG A 114 11.21 -9.00 -8.37
CA ARG A 114 10.01 -8.24 -8.01
C ARG A 114 9.75 -7.13 -9.01
N LEU A 115 10.78 -6.38 -9.38
CA LEU A 115 10.66 -5.29 -10.36
C LEU A 115 10.18 -5.82 -11.72
N LYS A 116 10.77 -6.92 -12.21
CA LYS A 116 10.34 -7.54 -13.47
C LYS A 116 8.87 -7.98 -13.45
N LYS A 117 8.38 -8.50 -12.32
CA LYS A 117 6.96 -8.91 -12.19
C LYS A 117 5.98 -7.73 -12.23
N VAL A 118 6.42 -6.53 -11.85
CA VAL A 118 5.56 -5.34 -11.84
C VAL A 118 5.73 -4.44 -13.06
N GLU A 119 6.67 -4.75 -13.97
CA GLU A 119 6.94 -4.03 -15.22
C GLU A 119 5.66 -3.67 -16.00
N LYS A 120 4.73 -4.61 -16.15
CA LYS A 120 3.43 -4.40 -16.83
C LYS A 120 2.52 -3.34 -16.20
N TYR A 121 2.78 -2.96 -14.94
CA TYR A 121 2.04 -1.89 -14.26
C TYR A 121 2.79 -0.55 -14.29
N ILE A 122 4.08 -0.57 -14.65
CA ILE A 122 4.91 0.62 -14.82
C ILE A 122 4.60 1.26 -16.18
N ASP A 123 4.63 0.46 -17.25
CA ASP A 123 4.61 0.94 -18.64
C ASP A 123 3.21 1.06 -19.26
N SER A 124 2.20 1.50 -18.50
CA SER A 124 0.82 1.59 -19.03
C SER A 124 0.56 2.77 -19.98
N ASP A 125 1.58 3.55 -20.36
CA ASP A 125 1.44 4.69 -21.28
C ASP A 125 2.70 4.88 -22.16
N THR A 126 2.98 3.92 -23.04
CA THR A 126 3.87 4.17 -24.19
C THR A 126 3.40 3.44 -25.43
#